data_AF-A0A3D9HVU5-F1
#
_entry.id   AF-A0A3D9HVU5-F1
#
_cell.length_a   1.000
_cell.length_b   1.000
_cell.length_c   1.000
_cell.angle_alpha   90.00
_cell.angle_beta   90.00
_cell.angle_gamma   90.00
#
_symmetry.space_group_name_H-M   'P 1'
#
loop_
_entity.id
_entity.type
_entity.pdbx_description
1 polymer ?
#
loop_
_entity_poly.entity_id
_entity_poly.type
_entity_poly.pdbx_seq_one_letter_code
_entity_poly.pdbx_strand_id
1 'polypeptide(L)'
;MADTDALKDMVRVARDGTPEARAKLMETLNAVCLSSSKTLTDRERDLVFEILTTIVKQVEVNVRQALSKELAERDNVPKELILTLASDVFDVAQPVLMKSRLLEDSDLIQLVLDQAEHHHIAIAQRRNLTGDVSESLVGTSNRRVVTSLLKNKSAEIHEQTMHSLVRDAEKIEEYHEPLLERHELDADMARKMYGFVGEALRNYIVDRFEELDPELDDAVSRAVNDALQDDIYGGDELDYDPDNVHATGYRPHPRTLLKALKLGDVFRFEELFRDLTDLTETSVTRVLYDSGPETLAIVCKASGIDTFTFGDMICYLHGGGEAESYRKSSQYLKTIDYFERIDSAGAEKVLRAWREAPAESW
;
A
#
# COMPACT_ATOMS: atom_id res chain seq x y z
N MET A 1 47.26 34.01 14.37
CA MET A 1 48.34 33.25 13.69
C MET A 1 48.41 31.79 14.16
N ALA A 2 48.31 31.48 15.46
CA ALA A 2 48.33 30.08 15.93
C ALA A 2 47.14 29.21 15.46
N ASP A 3 45.93 29.78 15.33
CA ASP A 3 44.74 29.04 14.86
C ASP A 3 44.81 28.61 13.39
N THR A 4 45.45 29.43 12.54
CA THR A 4 45.44 29.22 11.09
C THR A 4 46.35 28.06 10.67
N ASP A 5 47.43 27.81 11.41
CA ASP A 5 48.30 26.64 11.20
C ASP A 5 47.67 25.35 11.74
N ALA A 6 46.94 25.42 12.86
CA ALA A 6 46.17 24.28 13.36
C ALA A 6 45.09 23.82 12.35
N LEU A 7 44.42 24.77 11.70
CA LEU A 7 43.45 24.52 10.62
C LEU A 7 44.09 23.88 9.38
N LYS A 8 45.29 24.31 8.98
CA LYS A 8 46.00 23.73 7.83
C LYS A 8 46.54 22.32 8.12
N ASP A 9 47.07 22.08 9.31
CA ASP A 9 47.49 20.75 9.73
C ASP A 9 46.29 19.80 9.84
N MET A 10 45.10 20.30 10.25
CA MET A 10 43.85 19.55 10.19
C MET A 10 43.45 19.16 8.76
N VAL A 11 43.57 20.07 7.78
CA VAL A 11 43.27 19.74 6.36
C VAL A 11 44.18 18.62 5.87
N ARG A 12 45.45 18.61 6.27
CA ARG A 12 46.39 17.55 5.93
C ARG A 12 46.01 16.23 6.60
N VAL A 13 45.73 16.27 7.90
CA VAL A 13 45.40 15.09 8.71
C VAL A 13 44.04 14.48 8.34
N ALA A 14 43.06 15.31 8.00
CA ALA A 14 41.75 14.89 7.50
C ALA A 14 41.81 14.10 6.20
N ARG A 15 42.77 14.45 5.32
CA ARG A 15 43.00 13.76 4.04
C ARG A 15 43.63 12.40 4.19
N ASP A 16 44.37 12.16 5.27
CA ASP A 16 45.00 10.85 5.54
C ASP A 16 44.00 9.79 6.05
N GLY A 17 42.77 10.18 6.40
CA GLY A 17 41.64 9.26 6.65
C GLY A 17 41.76 8.36 7.89
N THR A 18 42.76 8.55 8.75
CA THR A 18 42.99 7.69 9.92
C THR A 18 41.92 7.88 11.00
N PRO A 19 41.56 6.85 11.79
CA PRO A 19 40.62 6.95 12.90
C PRO A 19 40.95 8.07 13.90
N GLU A 20 42.23 8.28 14.21
CA GLU A 20 42.71 9.33 15.11
C GLU A 20 42.56 10.72 14.50
N ALA A 21 42.83 10.86 13.19
CA ALA A 21 42.58 12.09 12.45
C ALA A 21 41.10 12.48 12.49
N ARG A 22 40.22 11.48 12.35
CA ARG A 22 38.76 11.63 12.33
C ARG A 22 38.21 12.04 13.70
N ALA A 23 38.69 11.41 14.78
CA ALA A 23 38.34 11.78 16.14
C ALA A 23 38.77 13.22 16.46
N LYS A 24 39.98 13.61 16.04
CA LYS A 24 40.50 14.96 16.25
C LYS A 24 39.76 16.01 15.41
N LEU A 25 39.30 15.64 14.22
CA LEU A 25 38.44 16.48 13.39
C LEU A 25 37.09 16.75 14.05
N MET A 26 36.44 15.71 14.59
CA MET A 26 35.20 15.85 15.34
C MET A 26 35.40 16.68 16.60
N GLU A 27 36.47 16.45 17.35
CA GLU A 27 36.79 17.21 18.55
C GLU A 27 37.04 18.69 18.23
N THR A 28 37.71 18.99 17.11
CA THR A 28 37.98 20.38 16.71
C THR A 28 36.76 21.04 16.08
N LEU A 29 35.95 20.31 15.30
CA LEU A 29 34.67 20.80 14.81
C LEU A 29 33.74 21.10 15.99
N ASN A 30 33.74 20.24 17.00
CA ASN A 30 33.06 20.49 18.25
C ASN A 30 33.65 21.72 18.97
N ALA A 31 34.97 21.87 19.01
CA ALA A 31 35.59 23.01 19.68
C ALA A 31 35.23 24.34 19.00
N VAL A 32 35.32 24.38 17.68
CA VAL A 32 35.14 25.61 16.90
C VAL A 32 33.66 25.96 16.73
N CYS A 33 32.82 24.99 16.38
CA CYS A 33 31.38 25.21 16.21
C CYS A 33 30.61 25.24 17.54
N LEU A 34 31.10 24.58 18.61
CA LEU A 34 30.29 24.31 19.81
C LEU A 34 30.85 24.83 21.14
N SER A 35 32.16 25.11 21.27
CA SER A 35 32.75 25.59 22.53
C SER A 35 33.47 26.92 22.44
N SER A 36 33.15 27.73 21.42
CA SER A 36 33.72 29.06 21.27
C SER A 36 33.17 30.05 22.32
N SER A 37 33.79 30.02 23.50
CA SER A 37 33.77 31.08 24.53
C SER A 37 34.45 32.38 24.06
N LYS A 38 35.10 32.35 22.89
CA LYS A 38 35.53 33.52 22.13
C LYS A 38 34.64 33.65 20.90
N THR A 39 33.86 34.72 20.81
CA THR A 39 33.08 35.05 19.63
C THR A 39 34.01 35.27 18.45
N LEU A 40 34.17 34.26 17.61
CA LEU A 40 34.77 34.41 16.28
C LEU A 40 34.05 35.53 15.54
N THR A 41 34.82 36.36 14.84
CA THR A 41 34.23 37.34 13.92
C THR A 41 33.49 36.58 12.81
N ASP A 42 32.45 37.18 12.22
CA ASP A 42 31.67 36.51 11.16
C ASP A 42 32.56 36.05 10.01
N ARG A 43 33.57 36.85 9.66
CA ARG A 43 34.55 36.53 8.61
C ARG A 43 35.44 35.33 8.94
N GLU A 44 35.87 35.17 10.19
CA GLU A 44 36.63 33.99 10.63
C GLU A 44 35.73 32.76 10.65
N ARG A 45 34.47 32.93 11.05
CA ARG A 45 33.47 31.87 11.06
C ARG A 45 33.23 31.32 9.65
N ASP A 46 33.01 32.20 8.67
CA ASP A 46 32.82 31.83 7.25
C ASP A 46 34.02 31.04 6.69
N LEU A 47 35.24 31.51 6.96
CA LEU A 47 36.48 30.83 6.54
C LEU A 47 36.60 29.43 7.14
N VAL A 48 36.31 29.28 8.43
CA VAL A 48 36.29 27.96 9.06
C VAL A 48 35.23 27.08 8.42
N PHE A 49 34.04 27.61 8.18
CA PHE A 49 32.93 26.88 7.60
C PHE A 49 33.19 26.39 6.17
N GLU A 50 33.84 27.20 5.34
CA GLU A 50 34.27 26.80 3.99
C GLU A 50 35.30 25.65 4.04
N ILE A 51 36.27 25.76 4.94
CA ILE A 51 37.28 24.71 5.17
C ILE A 51 36.60 23.43 5.66
N LEU A 52 35.71 23.52 6.64
CA LEU A 52 34.99 22.37 7.19
C LEU A 52 34.15 21.67 6.13
N THR A 53 33.41 22.42 5.31
CA THR A 53 32.61 21.85 4.22
C THR A 53 33.48 21.09 3.22
N THR A 54 34.67 21.64 2.91
CA THR A 54 35.64 20.97 2.02
C THR A 54 36.19 19.69 2.63
N ILE A 55 36.50 19.71 3.93
CA ILE A 55 37.02 18.56 4.66
C ILE A 55 35.96 17.45 4.76
N VAL A 56 34.72 17.81 5.10
CA VAL A 56 33.63 16.84 5.25
C VAL A 56 33.42 16.04 3.96
N LYS A 57 33.56 16.66 2.78
CA LYS A 57 33.48 15.95 1.50
C LYS A 57 34.60 14.90 1.29
N GLN A 58 35.71 14.99 2.01
CA GLN A 58 36.90 14.16 1.84
C GLN A 58 37.03 13.04 2.89
N VAL A 59 36.24 13.06 3.97
CA VAL A 59 36.29 12.02 5.01
C VAL A 59 35.35 10.86 4.70
N GLU A 60 35.63 9.69 5.29
CA GLU A 60 34.83 8.47 5.13
C GLU A 60 33.36 8.63 5.58
N VAL A 61 32.47 7.83 4.99
CA VAL A 61 31.02 7.84 5.22
C VAL A 61 30.66 7.70 6.71
N ASN A 62 31.33 6.82 7.44
CA ASN A 62 31.13 6.60 8.88
C ASN A 62 31.34 7.89 9.71
N VAL A 63 32.32 8.72 9.34
CA VAL A 63 32.60 10.00 9.99
C VAL A 63 31.54 11.02 9.63
N ARG A 64 31.17 11.11 8.35
CA ARG A 64 30.11 12.03 7.90
C ARG A 64 28.78 11.70 8.57
N GLN A 65 28.48 10.42 8.77
CA GLN A 65 27.29 9.98 9.49
C GLN A 65 27.31 10.39 10.97
N ALA A 66 28.45 10.23 11.65
CA ALA A 66 28.56 10.68 13.03
C ALA A 66 28.49 12.22 13.15
N LEU A 67 29.06 12.95 12.19
CA LEU A 67 28.91 14.39 12.08
C LEU A 67 27.45 14.80 11.83
N SER A 68 26.72 14.10 10.95
CA SER A 68 25.33 14.45 10.65
C SER A 68 24.43 14.25 11.85
N LYS A 69 24.60 13.16 12.61
CA LYS A 69 23.94 12.97 13.92
C LYS A 69 24.27 14.11 14.88
N GLU A 70 25.55 14.49 14.87
CA GLU A 70 26.16 15.62 15.56
C GLU A 70 25.43 16.96 15.43
N LEU A 71 25.18 17.29 14.17
CA LEU A 71 24.78 18.62 13.73
C LEU A 71 23.28 18.70 13.43
N ALA A 72 22.59 17.56 13.40
CA ALA A 72 21.19 17.43 13.01
C ALA A 72 20.22 18.33 13.78
N GLU A 73 20.45 18.65 15.05
CA GLU A 73 19.52 19.47 15.86
C GLU A 73 20.08 20.86 16.19
N ARG A 74 21.20 21.24 15.57
CA ARG A 74 21.90 22.49 15.91
C ARG A 74 21.57 23.61 14.94
N ASP A 75 21.31 24.78 15.52
CA ASP A 75 20.97 26.00 14.79
C ASP A 75 22.19 26.90 14.52
N ASN A 76 23.34 26.63 15.16
CA ASN A 76 24.58 27.40 15.04
C ASN A 76 25.60 26.76 14.07
N VAL A 77 25.11 26.15 13.00
CA VAL A 77 25.88 25.41 12.00
C VAL A 77 25.70 26.05 10.63
N PRO A 78 26.69 26.00 9.72
CA PRO A 78 26.54 26.56 8.37
C PRO A 78 25.47 25.83 7.60
N LYS A 79 24.58 26.59 6.96
CA LYS A 79 23.53 26.01 6.12
C LYS A 79 24.12 25.15 5.00
N GLU A 80 25.21 25.59 4.37
CA GLU A 80 25.89 24.87 3.29
C GLU A 80 26.45 23.50 3.74
N LEU A 81 26.89 23.40 5.00
CA LEU A 81 27.35 22.13 5.56
C LEU A 81 26.18 21.16 5.76
N ILE A 82 25.05 21.65 6.29
CA ILE A 82 23.83 20.86 6.42
C ILE A 82 23.32 20.39 5.05
N LEU A 83 23.29 21.27 4.05
CA LEU A 83 22.91 20.92 2.67
C LEU A 83 23.84 19.87 2.06
N THR A 84 25.15 20.00 2.31
CA THR A 84 26.14 19.01 1.86
C THR A 84 25.87 17.63 2.47
N LEU A 85 25.56 17.57 3.77
CA LEU A 85 25.23 16.32 4.45
C LEU A 85 23.87 15.77 4.00
N ALA A 86 22.88 16.63 3.77
CA ALA A 86 21.54 16.27 3.32
C ALA A 86 21.52 15.69 1.89
N SER A 87 22.47 16.09 1.06
CA SER A 87 22.63 15.62 -0.33
C SER A 87 23.56 14.41 -0.46
N ASP A 88 24.06 13.87 0.65
CA ASP A 88 24.98 12.73 0.68
C ASP A 88 24.21 11.40 0.60
N VAL A 89 24.91 10.28 0.70
CA VAL A 89 24.29 8.95 0.84
C VAL A 89 23.31 8.92 2.02
N PHE A 90 22.25 8.13 1.89
CA PHE A 90 21.11 8.16 2.81
C PHE A 90 21.50 8.03 4.29
N ASP A 91 22.44 7.14 4.63
CA ASP A 91 22.89 6.94 6.02
C ASP A 91 23.50 8.20 6.66
N VAL A 92 24.07 9.09 5.85
CA VAL A 92 24.62 10.39 6.27
C VAL A 92 23.53 11.45 6.25
N ALA A 93 22.68 11.47 5.23
CA ALA A 93 21.64 12.47 5.05
C ALA A 93 20.49 12.34 6.06
N GLN A 94 20.11 11.13 6.45
CA GLN A 94 18.91 10.86 7.23
C GLN A 94 18.79 11.73 8.51
N PRO A 95 19.82 11.85 9.38
CA PRO A 95 19.69 12.63 10.61
C PRO A 95 19.39 14.12 10.36
N VAL A 96 20.08 14.73 9.38
CA VAL A 96 19.89 16.15 9.06
C VAL A 96 18.57 16.37 8.31
N LEU A 97 18.19 15.47 7.40
CA LEU A 97 16.91 15.51 6.72
C LEU A 97 15.74 15.41 7.70
N MET A 98 15.84 14.63 8.77
CA MET A 98 14.71 14.47 9.71
C MET A 98 14.61 15.58 10.76
N LYS A 99 15.73 16.21 11.13
CA LYS A 99 15.81 17.02 12.37
C LYS A 99 16.30 18.45 12.20
N SER A 100 17.06 18.75 11.15
CA SER A 100 17.73 20.06 11.03
C SER A 100 16.76 21.16 10.68
N ARG A 101 16.66 22.19 11.52
CA ARG A 101 15.81 23.37 11.32
C ARG A 101 16.39 24.39 10.32
N LEU A 102 17.63 24.15 9.86
CA LEU A 102 18.33 25.02 8.91
C LEU A 102 17.95 24.74 7.45
N LEU A 103 17.25 23.64 7.19
CA LEU A 103 16.69 23.33 5.86
C LEU A 103 15.36 24.05 5.71
N GLU A 104 15.31 25.01 4.78
CA GLU A 104 14.10 25.72 4.39
C GLU A 104 13.31 24.93 3.35
N ASP A 105 12.07 25.31 3.11
CA ASP A 105 11.17 24.62 2.18
C ASP A 105 11.76 24.52 0.77
N SER A 106 12.41 25.59 0.27
CA SER A 106 13.08 25.57 -1.03
C SER A 106 14.20 24.54 -1.10
N ASP A 107 14.92 24.33 0.01
CA ASP A 107 15.99 23.34 0.08
C ASP A 107 15.41 21.92 0.08
N LEU A 108 14.34 21.69 0.84
CA LEU A 108 13.64 20.41 0.90
C LEU A 108 13.03 20.05 -0.45
N ILE A 109 12.42 21.01 -1.14
CA ILE A 109 11.87 20.82 -2.50
C ILE A 109 13.00 20.46 -3.47
N GLN A 110 14.12 21.18 -3.43
CA GLN A 110 15.27 20.85 -4.29
C GLN A 110 15.81 19.44 -4.01
N LEU A 111 15.89 19.04 -2.73
CA LEU A 111 16.29 17.69 -2.35
C LEU A 111 15.30 16.63 -2.85
N VAL A 112 13.99 16.92 -2.89
CA VAL A 112 12.98 16.02 -3.47
C VAL A 112 13.12 15.88 -5.00
N LEU A 113 13.66 16.88 -5.67
CA LEU A 113 13.92 16.83 -7.12
C LEU A 113 15.19 16.05 -7.45
N ASP A 114 16.24 16.19 -6.63
CA ASP A 114 17.58 15.71 -6.95
C ASP A 114 17.93 14.34 -6.35
N GLN A 115 17.24 13.91 -5.28
CA GLN A 115 17.62 12.74 -4.49
C GLN A 115 16.78 11.50 -4.77
N ALA A 116 17.12 10.41 -4.08
CA ALA A 116 16.47 9.12 -4.23
C ALA A 116 15.28 8.96 -3.26
N GLU A 117 14.46 7.93 -3.50
CA GLU A 117 13.26 7.60 -2.72
C GLU A 117 13.49 7.62 -1.19
N HIS A 118 14.62 7.07 -0.71
CA HIS A 118 14.90 7.01 0.72
C HIS A 118 15.02 8.40 1.36
N HIS A 119 15.62 9.37 0.66
CA HIS A 119 15.68 10.76 1.11
C HIS A 119 14.29 11.38 1.17
N HIS A 120 13.45 11.13 0.16
CA HIS A 120 12.08 11.66 0.11
C HIS A 120 11.24 11.11 1.26
N ILE A 121 11.37 9.82 1.58
CA ILE A 121 10.70 9.22 2.75
C ILE A 121 11.15 9.89 4.06
N ALA A 122 12.46 10.17 4.22
CA ALA A 122 12.94 10.88 5.40
C ALA A 122 12.42 12.32 5.49
N ILE A 123 12.34 13.03 4.36
CA ILE A 123 11.73 14.36 4.29
C ILE A 123 10.25 14.28 4.66
N ALA A 124 9.50 13.33 4.09
CA ALA A 124 8.07 13.11 4.35
C ALA A 124 7.76 12.81 5.83
N GLN A 125 8.73 12.34 6.62
CA GLN A 125 8.60 12.07 8.05
C GLN A 125 9.00 13.27 8.94
N ARG A 126 9.47 14.38 8.38
CA ARG A 126 9.79 15.59 9.15
C ARG A 126 8.54 16.16 9.81
N ARG A 127 8.71 16.69 11.02
CA ARG A 127 7.62 17.43 11.68
C ARG A 127 7.41 18.79 11.00
N ASN A 128 6.15 19.24 10.97
CA ASN A 128 5.77 20.58 10.50
C ASN A 128 6.22 20.87 9.06
N LEU A 129 6.02 19.92 8.14
CA LEU A 129 6.19 20.20 6.71
C LEU A 129 5.11 21.17 6.25
N THR A 130 5.46 22.10 5.38
CA THR A 130 4.50 22.99 4.73
C THR A 130 3.82 22.32 3.56
N GLY A 131 2.68 22.88 3.13
CA GLY A 131 1.92 22.38 1.99
C GLY A 131 2.73 22.34 0.69
N ASP A 132 3.63 23.31 0.46
CA ASP A 132 4.50 23.35 -0.73
C ASP A 132 5.45 22.15 -0.82
N VAL A 133 6.08 21.78 0.31
CA VAL A 133 6.98 20.62 0.36
C VAL A 133 6.18 19.32 0.21
N SER A 134 5.01 19.25 0.85
CA SER A 134 4.08 18.12 0.72
C SER A 134 3.63 17.92 -0.72
N GLU A 135 3.28 18.99 -1.43
CA GLU A 135 2.92 18.94 -2.85
C GLU A 135 4.08 18.42 -3.71
N SER A 136 5.31 18.89 -3.46
CA SER A 136 6.51 18.38 -4.14
C SER A 136 6.73 16.88 -3.90
N LEU A 137 6.50 16.40 -2.67
CA LEU A 137 6.59 14.97 -2.33
C LEU A 137 5.53 14.15 -3.05
N VAL A 138 4.29 14.65 -3.13
CA VAL A 138 3.22 14.01 -3.91
C VAL A 138 3.54 13.98 -5.39
N GLY A 139 4.15 15.04 -5.92
CA GLY A 139 4.60 15.14 -7.32
C GLY A 139 5.57 14.04 -7.74
N THR A 140 6.28 13.39 -6.80
CA THR A 140 7.14 12.23 -7.11
C THR A 140 6.38 11.01 -7.62
N SER A 141 5.05 10.96 -7.41
CA SER A 141 4.18 9.82 -7.73
C SER A 141 4.65 8.49 -7.14
N ASN A 142 5.52 8.53 -6.13
CA ASN A 142 6.05 7.34 -5.47
C ASN A 142 5.16 6.95 -4.30
N ARG A 143 4.52 5.78 -4.42
CA ARG A 143 3.57 5.27 -3.43
C ARG A 143 4.13 5.23 -2.01
N ARG A 144 5.40 4.84 -1.83
CA ARG A 144 6.01 4.74 -0.50
C ARG A 144 6.26 6.12 0.13
N VAL A 145 6.63 7.10 -0.68
CA VAL A 145 6.81 8.50 -0.25
C VAL A 145 5.47 9.10 0.18
N VAL A 146 4.45 8.97 -0.67
CA VAL A 146 3.11 9.49 -0.41
C VAL A 146 2.47 8.83 0.80
N THR A 147 2.53 7.50 0.94
CA THR A 147 2.04 6.79 2.14
C THR A 147 2.76 7.28 3.40
N SER A 148 4.08 7.54 3.32
CA SER A 148 4.84 8.07 4.46
C SER A 148 4.42 9.50 4.82
N LEU A 149 4.13 10.34 3.82
CA LEU A 149 3.63 11.71 4.01
C LEU A 149 2.23 11.70 4.64
N LEU A 150 1.32 10.85 4.13
CA LEU A 150 -0.04 10.74 4.65
C LEU A 150 -0.06 10.33 6.13
N LYS A 151 0.80 9.38 6.52
CA LYS A 151 0.97 8.96 7.92
C LYS A 151 1.56 10.05 8.82
N ASN A 152 2.19 11.07 8.27
CA ASN A 152 2.70 12.20 9.02
C ASN A 152 1.60 13.24 9.26
N LYS A 153 0.90 13.09 10.38
CA LYS A 153 -0.21 13.97 10.81
C LYS A 153 0.20 15.43 11.06
N SER A 154 1.50 15.72 11.18
CA SER A 154 2.03 17.07 11.39
C SER A 154 2.44 17.79 10.11
N ALA A 155 2.50 17.09 8.98
CA ALA A 155 2.69 17.74 7.69
C ALA A 155 1.41 18.47 7.31
N GLU A 156 1.50 19.66 6.74
CA GLU A 156 0.39 20.34 6.11
C GLU A 156 0.21 19.82 4.68
N ILE A 157 -1.03 19.55 4.28
CA ILE A 157 -1.36 19.18 2.89
C ILE A 157 -2.41 20.16 2.40
N HIS A 158 -2.10 20.88 1.31
CA HIS A 158 -3.04 21.79 0.68
C HIS A 158 -4.32 21.06 0.24
N GLU A 159 -5.46 21.73 0.32
CA GLU A 159 -6.78 21.21 -0.04
C GLU A 159 -6.79 20.58 -1.45
N GLN A 160 -6.22 21.29 -2.43
CA GLN A 160 -6.15 20.80 -3.82
C GLN A 160 -5.31 19.52 -3.94
N THR A 161 -4.22 19.42 -3.20
CA THR A 161 -3.39 18.20 -3.13
C THR A 161 -4.16 17.07 -2.45
N MET A 162 -4.92 17.35 -1.39
CA MET A 162 -5.75 16.37 -0.70
C MET A 162 -6.82 15.78 -1.62
N HIS A 163 -7.51 16.61 -2.40
CA HIS A 163 -8.45 16.13 -3.42
C HIS A 163 -7.80 15.22 -4.46
N SER A 164 -6.58 15.52 -4.90
CA SER A 164 -5.85 14.64 -5.82
C SER A 164 -5.52 13.30 -5.17
N LEU A 165 -5.08 13.31 -3.90
CA LEU A 165 -4.75 12.10 -3.15
C LEU A 165 -5.98 11.21 -2.91
N VAL A 166 -7.13 11.81 -2.64
CA VAL A 166 -8.42 11.08 -2.51
C VAL A 166 -8.83 10.43 -3.82
N ARG A 167 -8.61 11.10 -4.96
CA ARG A 167 -8.84 10.49 -6.28
C ARG A 167 -7.90 9.31 -6.52
N ASP A 168 -6.64 9.44 -6.16
CA ASP A 168 -5.65 8.37 -6.35
C ASP A 168 -5.92 7.18 -5.40
N ALA A 169 -6.52 7.44 -4.24
CA ALA A 169 -6.91 6.43 -3.25
C ALA A 169 -7.94 5.43 -3.79
N GLU A 170 -8.76 5.77 -4.80
CA GLU A 170 -9.69 4.84 -5.45
C GLU A 170 -8.97 3.59 -5.98
N LYS A 171 -7.70 3.73 -6.39
CA LYS A 171 -6.87 2.64 -6.93
C LYS A 171 -5.79 2.16 -5.95
N ILE A 172 -5.56 2.90 -4.86
CA ILE A 172 -4.44 2.68 -3.95
C ILE A 172 -4.97 2.52 -2.52
N GLU A 173 -5.24 1.28 -2.14
CA GLU A 173 -5.76 0.91 -0.82
C GLU A 173 -4.85 1.37 0.34
N GLU A 174 -3.53 1.40 0.13
CA GLU A 174 -2.56 1.88 1.12
C GLU A 174 -2.79 3.33 1.58
N TYR A 175 -3.54 4.13 0.82
CA TYR A 175 -3.86 5.52 1.17
C TYR A 175 -5.12 5.65 2.03
N HIS A 176 -5.98 4.64 2.08
CA HIS A 176 -7.32 4.75 2.68
C HIS A 176 -7.28 5.14 4.15
N GLU A 177 -6.66 4.29 4.99
CA GLU A 177 -6.56 4.53 6.43
C GLU A 177 -5.77 5.83 6.73
N PRO A 178 -4.58 6.08 6.16
CA PRO A 178 -3.85 7.32 6.42
C PRO A 178 -4.61 8.59 6.07
N LEU A 179 -5.38 8.62 4.97
CA LEU A 179 -6.20 9.76 4.57
C LEU A 179 -7.35 10.02 5.54
N LEU A 180 -8.05 8.98 5.97
CA LEU A 180 -9.19 9.08 6.90
C LEU A 180 -8.80 9.62 8.27
N GLU A 181 -7.56 9.37 8.70
CA GLU A 181 -7.06 9.90 9.97
C GLU A 181 -6.68 11.38 9.91
N ARG A 182 -6.53 11.97 8.72
CA ARG A 182 -6.07 13.35 8.53
C ARG A 182 -7.13 14.38 8.90
N HIS A 183 -6.69 15.54 9.35
CA HIS A 183 -7.57 16.61 9.80
C HIS A 183 -8.02 17.53 8.67
N GLU A 184 -7.28 17.57 7.57
CA GLU A 184 -7.60 18.33 6.36
C GLU A 184 -8.61 17.61 5.46
N LEU A 185 -8.98 16.37 5.81
CA LEU A 185 -10.03 15.63 5.11
C LEU A 185 -11.40 16.20 5.52
N ASP A 186 -12.13 16.76 4.55
CA ASP A 186 -13.47 17.28 4.73
C ASP A 186 -14.55 16.20 4.48
N ALA A 187 -15.81 16.56 4.77
CA ALA A 187 -16.95 15.67 4.60
C ALA A 187 -17.19 15.26 3.13
N ASP A 188 -16.91 16.14 2.16
CA ASP A 188 -17.08 15.86 0.74
C ASP A 188 -16.04 14.85 0.22
N MET A 189 -14.79 14.94 0.71
CA MET A 189 -13.72 13.98 0.45
C MET A 189 -14.01 12.64 1.13
N ALA A 190 -14.44 12.66 2.39
CA ALA A 190 -14.84 11.46 3.11
C ALA A 190 -16.01 10.74 2.41
N ARG A 191 -17.00 11.49 1.90
CA ARG A 191 -18.10 10.96 1.08
C ARG A 191 -17.62 10.24 -0.17
N LYS A 192 -16.62 10.79 -0.88
CA LYS A 192 -16.03 10.12 -2.05
C LYS A 192 -15.35 8.81 -1.66
N MET A 193 -14.59 8.82 -0.57
CA MET A 193 -13.93 7.62 -0.05
C MET A 193 -14.94 6.54 0.37
N TYR A 194 -16.07 6.94 0.97
CA TYR A 194 -17.14 6.04 1.38
C TYR A 194 -17.59 5.07 0.28
N GLY A 195 -17.60 5.52 -0.98
CA GLY A 195 -18.02 4.72 -2.14
C GLY A 195 -17.09 3.58 -2.53
N PHE A 196 -15.81 3.62 -2.14
CA PHE A 196 -14.83 2.60 -2.54
C PHE A 196 -14.03 1.97 -1.39
N VAL A 197 -14.14 2.48 -0.16
CA VAL A 197 -13.49 1.87 1.01
C VAL A 197 -14.33 0.71 1.56
N GLY A 198 -13.68 -0.25 2.22
CA GLY A 198 -14.33 -1.40 2.86
C GLY A 198 -15.21 -1.04 4.07
N GLU A 199 -16.04 -1.98 4.52
CA GLU A 199 -17.05 -1.79 5.58
C GLU A 199 -16.48 -1.22 6.88
N ALA A 200 -15.31 -1.70 7.33
CA ALA A 200 -14.67 -1.22 8.54
C ALA A 200 -14.33 0.29 8.47
N LEU A 201 -13.86 0.76 7.31
CA LEU A 201 -13.52 2.16 7.10
C LEU A 201 -14.76 3.03 6.83
N ARG A 202 -15.81 2.47 6.23
CA ARG A 202 -17.12 3.12 6.12
C ARG A 202 -17.69 3.47 7.50
N ASN A 203 -17.68 2.52 8.43
CA ASN A 203 -18.10 2.75 9.81
C ASN A 203 -17.27 3.86 10.48
N TYR A 204 -15.95 3.88 10.24
CA TYR A 204 -15.08 4.94 10.75
C TYR A 204 -15.43 6.32 10.17
N ILE A 205 -15.76 6.39 8.88
CA ILE A 205 -16.19 7.63 8.21
C ILE A 205 -17.48 8.17 8.84
N VAL A 206 -18.49 7.31 9.02
CA VAL A 206 -19.79 7.71 9.61
C VAL A 206 -19.62 8.20 11.05
N ASP A 207 -18.80 7.51 11.84
CA ASP A 207 -18.52 7.91 13.23
C ASP A 207 -17.77 9.24 13.32
N ARG A 208 -16.85 9.51 12.39
CA ARG A 208 -16.03 10.73 12.38
C ARG A 208 -16.75 11.94 11.77
N PHE A 209 -17.58 11.74 10.76
CA PHE A 209 -18.23 12.79 9.99
C PHE A 209 -19.75 12.69 10.15
N GLU A 210 -20.27 13.22 11.25
CA GLU A 210 -21.70 13.21 11.63
C GLU A 210 -22.65 13.81 10.56
N GLU A 211 -22.11 14.63 9.64
CA GLU A 211 -22.85 15.27 8.53
C GLU A 211 -23.08 14.33 7.33
N LEU A 212 -22.51 13.12 7.33
CA LEU A 212 -22.81 12.08 6.36
C LEU A 212 -24.09 11.38 6.80
N ASP A 213 -25.22 11.93 6.35
CA ASP A 213 -26.59 11.48 6.60
C ASP A 213 -26.71 9.94 6.48
N PRO A 214 -27.40 9.22 7.39
CA PRO A 214 -27.73 7.80 7.22
C PRO A 214 -28.42 7.46 5.88
N GLU A 215 -29.06 8.41 5.19
CA GLU A 215 -29.55 8.20 3.81
C GLU A 215 -28.41 8.00 2.79
N LEU A 216 -27.20 8.51 3.05
CA LEU A 216 -26.01 8.31 2.22
C LEU A 216 -25.47 6.90 2.38
N ASP A 217 -25.58 6.29 3.57
CA ASP A 217 -25.26 4.88 3.73
C ASP A 217 -26.20 4.01 2.88
N ASP A 218 -27.50 4.33 2.87
CA ASP A 218 -28.46 3.66 1.99
C ASP A 218 -28.26 3.99 0.51
N ALA A 219 -27.91 5.22 0.15
CA ALA A 219 -27.73 5.64 -1.24
C ALA A 219 -26.39 5.19 -1.82
N VAL A 220 -25.32 5.14 -1.02
CA VAL A 220 -24.02 4.60 -1.43
C VAL A 220 -23.99 3.10 -1.28
N SER A 221 -24.63 2.49 -0.28
CA SER A 221 -24.88 1.04 -0.31
C SER A 221 -25.75 0.64 -1.49
N ARG A 222 -26.72 1.48 -1.91
CA ARG A 222 -27.44 1.27 -3.18
C ARG A 222 -26.56 1.53 -4.39
N ALA A 223 -25.77 2.60 -4.47
CA ALA A 223 -24.92 2.90 -5.61
C ALA A 223 -23.73 1.93 -5.74
N VAL A 224 -23.20 1.44 -4.62
CA VAL A 224 -22.20 0.36 -4.56
C VAL A 224 -22.87 -0.97 -4.83
N ASN A 225 -24.09 -1.24 -4.37
CA ASN A 225 -24.83 -2.42 -4.82
C ASN A 225 -25.24 -2.31 -6.29
N ASP A 226 -25.49 -1.13 -6.83
CA ASP A 226 -25.90 -0.85 -8.21
C ASP A 226 -24.68 -0.83 -9.13
N ALA A 227 -23.50 -0.41 -8.65
CA ALA A 227 -22.22 -0.45 -9.36
C ALA A 227 -21.54 -1.82 -9.24
N LEU A 228 -21.64 -2.47 -8.07
CA LEU A 228 -21.41 -3.90 -7.97
C LEU A 228 -22.41 -4.62 -8.86
N GLN A 229 -23.69 -4.21 -8.92
CA GLN A 229 -24.64 -4.76 -9.88
C GLN A 229 -24.22 -4.43 -11.31
N ASP A 230 -23.74 -3.25 -11.69
CA ASP A 230 -23.31 -2.93 -13.07
C ASP A 230 -22.02 -3.66 -13.47
N ASP A 231 -21.08 -3.92 -12.55
CA ASP A 231 -19.92 -4.81 -12.78
C ASP A 231 -20.25 -6.31 -12.58
N ILE A 232 -21.44 -6.64 -12.06
CA ILE A 232 -22.03 -7.99 -11.93
C ILE A 232 -23.06 -8.26 -13.06
N TYR A 233 -23.57 -7.24 -13.73
CA TYR A 233 -24.67 -7.20 -14.73
C TYR A 233 -24.33 -6.37 -15.98
N GLY A 234 -23.06 -6.03 -16.20
CA GLY A 234 -22.57 -5.50 -17.47
C GLY A 234 -22.43 -6.61 -18.52
N GLY A 235 -23.52 -7.25 -18.89
CA GLY A 235 -23.55 -8.31 -19.90
C GLY A 235 -24.93 -8.95 -20.04
N ASP A 236 -25.74 -8.37 -20.93
CA ASP A 236 -27.05 -8.83 -21.42
C ASP A 236 -28.17 -8.94 -20.40
N GLU A 237 -28.91 -7.85 -20.29
CA GLU A 237 -30.35 -7.83 -20.10
C GLU A 237 -31.03 -8.63 -21.25
N LEU A 238 -31.15 -9.95 -21.08
CA LEU A 238 -32.13 -10.76 -21.80
C LEU A 238 -33.19 -11.23 -20.80
N ASP A 239 -34.25 -10.44 -20.71
CA ASP A 239 -35.64 -10.85 -20.49
C ASP A 239 -35.81 -12.06 -19.54
N TYR A 240 -35.70 -11.82 -18.23
CA TYR A 240 -36.06 -12.81 -17.22
C TYR A 240 -37.59 -12.83 -17.04
N ASP A 241 -38.25 -13.67 -17.83
CA ASP A 241 -39.63 -14.10 -17.63
C ASP A 241 -39.65 -15.34 -16.70
N PRO A 242 -40.24 -15.26 -15.50
CA PRO A 242 -40.28 -16.37 -14.54
C PRO A 242 -41.01 -17.63 -15.05
N ASP A 243 -41.76 -17.55 -16.14
CA ASP A 243 -42.59 -18.65 -16.65
C ASP A 243 -41.92 -19.52 -17.73
N ASN A 244 -40.67 -19.22 -18.15
CA ASN A 244 -40.02 -19.90 -19.29
C ASN A 244 -38.78 -20.74 -18.92
N VAL A 245 -38.89 -21.59 -17.89
CA VAL A 245 -37.78 -22.36 -17.29
C VAL A 245 -37.34 -23.59 -18.12
N HIS A 246 -37.80 -23.75 -19.36
CA HIS A 246 -37.48 -24.93 -20.19
C HIS A 246 -36.95 -24.60 -21.59
N ALA A 247 -36.25 -23.47 -21.75
CA ALA A 247 -35.50 -23.20 -22.97
C ALA A 247 -34.17 -23.99 -22.98
N THR A 248 -34.12 -25.05 -23.78
CA THR A 248 -32.92 -25.80 -24.10
C THR A 248 -31.82 -24.86 -24.59
N GLY A 249 -30.76 -24.67 -23.79
CA GLY A 249 -29.60 -23.85 -24.14
C GLY A 249 -29.18 -22.81 -23.09
N TYR A 250 -29.93 -22.64 -22.00
CA TYR A 250 -29.50 -21.78 -20.89
C TYR A 250 -28.29 -22.36 -20.15
N ARG A 251 -27.18 -21.62 -20.14
CA ARG A 251 -25.98 -21.93 -19.35
C ARG A 251 -25.83 -20.86 -18.27
N PRO A 252 -26.09 -21.19 -16.99
CA PRO A 252 -25.97 -20.22 -15.94
C PRO A 252 -24.52 -19.82 -15.74
N HIS A 253 -24.27 -18.52 -15.55
CA HIS A 253 -22.92 -18.03 -15.27
C HIS A 253 -22.44 -18.52 -13.88
N PRO A 254 -21.16 -18.88 -13.69
CA PRO A 254 -20.61 -19.33 -12.39
C PRO A 254 -20.91 -18.38 -11.21
N ARG A 255 -21.08 -17.09 -11.49
CA ARG A 255 -21.47 -16.06 -10.51
C ARG A 255 -22.90 -16.23 -10.00
N THR A 256 -23.82 -16.71 -10.82
CA THR A 256 -25.23 -16.99 -10.44
C THR A 256 -25.30 -18.15 -9.45
N LEU A 257 -24.43 -19.15 -9.61
CA LEU A 257 -24.30 -20.26 -8.66
C LEU A 257 -23.77 -19.77 -7.30
N LEU A 258 -22.76 -18.90 -7.30
CA LEU A 258 -22.22 -18.33 -6.07
C LEU A 258 -23.25 -17.47 -5.33
N LYS A 259 -24.13 -16.76 -6.06
CA LYS A 259 -25.25 -16.00 -5.47
C LYS A 259 -26.22 -16.91 -4.71
N ALA A 260 -26.58 -18.07 -5.29
CA ALA A 260 -27.45 -19.04 -4.63
C ALA A 260 -26.81 -19.58 -3.33
N LEU A 261 -25.51 -19.90 -3.35
CA LEU A 261 -24.78 -20.32 -2.15
C LEU A 261 -24.74 -19.25 -1.06
N LYS A 262 -24.48 -17.99 -1.42
CA LYS A 262 -24.45 -16.86 -0.49
C LYS A 262 -25.80 -16.60 0.18
N LEU A 263 -26.89 -16.81 -0.55
CA LEU A 263 -28.26 -16.67 -0.04
C LEU A 263 -28.72 -17.91 0.76
N GLY A 264 -27.90 -18.97 0.84
CA GLY A 264 -28.25 -20.21 1.50
C GLY A 264 -29.28 -21.06 0.73
N ASP A 265 -29.56 -20.71 -0.53
CA ASP A 265 -30.50 -21.43 -1.39
C ASP A 265 -29.78 -22.59 -2.11
N VAL A 266 -29.59 -23.67 -1.36
CA VAL A 266 -28.91 -24.88 -1.82
C VAL A 266 -29.66 -25.54 -2.97
N PHE A 267 -31.00 -25.54 -2.93
CA PHE A 267 -31.82 -26.11 -4.00
C PHE A 267 -31.62 -25.38 -5.32
N ARG A 268 -31.58 -24.04 -5.31
CA ARG A 268 -31.31 -23.24 -6.50
C ARG A 268 -29.87 -23.40 -6.99
N PHE A 269 -28.91 -23.56 -6.09
CA PHE A 269 -27.53 -23.85 -6.46
C PHE A 269 -27.41 -25.18 -7.22
N GLU A 270 -28.04 -26.24 -6.71
CA GLU A 270 -28.02 -27.57 -7.36
C GLU A 270 -28.63 -27.54 -8.76
N GLU A 271 -29.74 -26.82 -8.93
CA GLU A 271 -30.39 -26.62 -10.22
C GLU A 271 -29.46 -25.92 -11.22
N LEU A 272 -28.86 -24.80 -10.82
CA LEU A 272 -27.92 -24.04 -11.65
C LEU A 272 -26.63 -24.82 -11.93
N PHE A 273 -26.14 -25.59 -10.96
CA PHE A 273 -24.95 -26.43 -11.12
C PHE A 273 -25.21 -27.58 -12.10
N ARG A 274 -26.42 -28.16 -12.07
CA ARG A 274 -26.86 -29.16 -13.06
C ARG A 274 -26.90 -28.56 -14.46
N ASP A 275 -27.49 -27.38 -14.61
CA ASP A 275 -27.61 -26.69 -15.90
C ASP A 275 -26.26 -26.21 -16.45
N LEU A 276 -25.29 -25.87 -15.58
CA LEU A 276 -23.93 -25.53 -15.98
C LEU A 276 -23.14 -26.76 -16.45
N THR A 277 -23.30 -27.89 -15.75
CA THR A 277 -22.43 -29.06 -15.89
C THR A 277 -23.00 -30.15 -16.79
N ASP A 278 -24.29 -30.08 -17.18
CA ASP A 278 -25.06 -31.15 -17.84
C ASP A 278 -25.03 -32.50 -17.11
N LEU A 279 -24.78 -32.49 -15.81
CA LEU A 279 -24.79 -33.71 -15.02
C LEU A 279 -26.23 -34.12 -14.69
N THR A 280 -26.46 -35.41 -14.44
CA THR A 280 -27.75 -35.86 -13.91
C THR A 280 -27.91 -35.43 -12.45
N GLU A 281 -29.14 -35.35 -11.95
CA GLU A 281 -29.42 -35.02 -10.54
C GLU A 281 -28.64 -35.94 -9.58
N THR A 282 -28.64 -37.25 -9.84
CA THR A 282 -27.86 -38.24 -9.05
C THR A 282 -26.36 -37.95 -9.08
N SER A 283 -25.81 -37.55 -10.23
CA SER A 283 -24.41 -37.18 -10.36
C SER A 283 -24.06 -35.89 -9.63
N VAL A 284 -24.95 -34.89 -9.65
CA VAL A 284 -24.76 -33.61 -8.93
C VAL A 284 -24.76 -33.85 -7.42
N THR A 285 -25.74 -34.57 -6.88
CA THR A 285 -25.78 -34.94 -5.46
C THR A 285 -24.50 -35.66 -5.04
N ARG A 286 -24.01 -36.59 -5.87
CA ARG A 286 -22.79 -37.34 -5.59
C ARG A 286 -21.54 -36.47 -5.61
N VAL A 287 -21.44 -35.52 -6.54
CA VAL A 287 -20.30 -34.59 -6.64
C VAL A 287 -20.27 -33.63 -5.46
N LEU A 288 -21.43 -33.16 -5.01
CA LEU A 288 -21.55 -32.16 -3.95
C LEU A 288 -21.45 -32.75 -2.53
N TYR A 289 -21.99 -33.95 -2.31
CA TYR A 289 -22.15 -34.49 -0.95
C TYR A 289 -21.41 -35.79 -0.70
N ASP A 290 -21.35 -36.70 -1.68
CA ASP A 290 -20.79 -38.05 -1.48
C ASP A 290 -19.31 -38.14 -1.86
N SER A 291 -18.81 -37.16 -2.62
CA SER A 291 -17.44 -37.13 -3.13
C SER A 291 -16.61 -36.05 -2.44
N GLY A 292 -15.30 -36.27 -2.37
CA GLY A 292 -14.37 -35.27 -1.82
C GLY A 292 -14.31 -33.98 -2.65
N PRO A 293 -13.77 -32.88 -2.08
CA PRO A 293 -13.68 -31.58 -2.74
C PRO A 293 -12.81 -31.60 -4.02
N GLU A 294 -12.00 -32.65 -4.21
CA GLU A 294 -11.25 -32.93 -5.44
C GLU A 294 -12.18 -33.25 -6.63
N THR A 295 -13.29 -33.95 -6.41
CA THR A 295 -14.26 -34.26 -7.45
C THR A 295 -14.97 -33.00 -7.92
N LEU A 296 -15.37 -32.14 -6.97
CA LEU A 296 -15.94 -30.82 -7.26
C LEU A 296 -14.93 -29.95 -8.02
N ALA A 297 -13.65 -29.99 -7.65
CA ALA A 297 -12.58 -29.29 -8.35
C ALA A 297 -12.51 -29.67 -9.84
N ILE A 298 -12.60 -30.96 -10.17
CA ILE A 298 -12.58 -31.44 -11.56
C ILE A 298 -13.78 -30.90 -12.35
N VAL A 299 -15.00 -30.96 -11.79
CA VAL A 299 -16.21 -30.47 -12.46
C VAL A 299 -16.16 -28.96 -12.67
N CYS A 300 -15.76 -28.20 -11.65
CA CYS A 300 -15.63 -26.74 -11.72
C CYS A 300 -14.58 -26.32 -12.75
N LYS A 301 -13.43 -27.02 -12.80
CA LYS A 301 -12.37 -26.75 -13.77
C LYS A 301 -12.82 -27.02 -15.21
N ALA A 302 -13.50 -28.15 -15.41
CA ALA A 302 -14.06 -28.53 -16.72
C ALA A 302 -15.16 -27.57 -17.19
N SER A 303 -15.87 -26.93 -16.25
CA SER A 303 -16.95 -25.98 -16.53
C SER A 303 -16.46 -24.53 -16.67
N GLY A 304 -15.15 -24.30 -16.68
CA GLY A 304 -14.55 -22.98 -16.88
C GLY A 304 -14.66 -22.04 -15.68
N ILE A 305 -14.89 -22.58 -14.48
CA ILE A 305 -14.91 -21.79 -13.23
C ILE A 305 -13.47 -21.40 -12.88
N ASP A 306 -13.25 -20.15 -12.49
CA ASP A 306 -11.93 -19.67 -12.07
C ASP A 306 -11.62 -20.07 -10.61
N THR A 307 -10.33 -20.01 -10.25
CA THR A 307 -9.86 -20.43 -8.92
C THR A 307 -10.49 -19.65 -7.78
N PHE A 308 -10.80 -18.37 -7.98
CA PHE A 308 -11.40 -17.51 -6.97
C PHE A 308 -12.85 -17.93 -6.70
N THR A 309 -13.65 -18.06 -7.77
CA THR A 309 -15.03 -18.53 -7.69
C THR A 309 -15.12 -19.93 -7.09
N PHE A 310 -14.23 -20.84 -7.49
CA PHE A 310 -14.17 -22.19 -6.92
C PHE A 310 -13.81 -22.16 -5.42
N GLY A 311 -12.87 -21.32 -5.02
CA GLY A 311 -12.49 -21.13 -3.60
C GLY A 311 -13.65 -20.63 -2.75
N ASP A 312 -14.44 -19.68 -3.25
CA ASP A 312 -15.65 -19.25 -2.56
C ASP A 312 -16.68 -20.38 -2.48
N MET A 313 -16.91 -21.13 -3.56
CA MET A 313 -17.86 -22.25 -3.58
C MET A 313 -17.55 -23.31 -2.53
N ILE A 314 -16.28 -23.74 -2.41
CA ILE A 314 -15.90 -24.76 -1.41
C ILE A 314 -16.01 -24.23 0.03
N CYS A 315 -15.79 -22.93 0.25
CA CYS A 315 -16.02 -22.30 1.55
C CYS A 315 -17.49 -22.34 1.96
N TYR A 316 -18.41 -22.08 1.03
CA TYR A 316 -19.85 -22.13 1.31
C TYR A 316 -20.39 -23.57 1.42
N LEU A 317 -19.88 -24.49 0.61
CA LEU A 317 -20.33 -25.90 0.59
C LEU A 317 -19.78 -26.75 1.74
N HIS A 318 -18.51 -26.53 2.14
CA HIS A 318 -17.83 -27.38 3.12
C HIS A 318 -17.39 -26.64 4.39
N GLY A 319 -17.52 -25.31 4.45
CA GLY A 319 -17.07 -24.49 5.58
C GLY A 319 -17.98 -24.48 6.80
N GLY A 320 -19.13 -25.18 6.78
CA GLY A 320 -19.98 -25.40 7.95
C GLY A 320 -20.50 -24.13 8.64
N GLY A 321 -20.61 -23.02 7.91
CA GLY A 321 -21.03 -21.71 8.44
C GLY A 321 -19.87 -20.78 8.88
N GLU A 322 -18.63 -21.26 8.92
CA GLU A 322 -17.42 -20.47 9.22
C GLU A 322 -16.47 -20.42 8.01
N ALA A 323 -16.96 -19.85 6.90
CA ALA A 323 -16.22 -19.76 5.62
C ALA A 323 -14.80 -19.18 5.76
N GLU A 324 -14.63 -18.18 6.63
CA GLU A 324 -13.36 -17.49 6.90
C GLU A 324 -12.35 -18.38 7.66
N SER A 325 -12.86 -19.28 8.52
CA SER A 325 -12.07 -20.25 9.26
C SER A 325 -11.64 -21.40 8.34
N TYR A 326 -12.58 -21.88 7.51
CA TYR A 326 -12.32 -22.95 6.53
C TYR A 326 -11.27 -22.56 5.48
N ARG A 327 -11.25 -21.30 5.03
CA ARG A 327 -10.26 -20.76 4.09
C ARG A 327 -8.81 -20.88 4.59
N LYS A 328 -8.62 -20.93 5.91
CA LYS A 328 -7.29 -21.09 6.55
C LYS A 328 -6.94 -22.56 6.83
N SER A 329 -7.85 -23.49 6.56
CA SER A 329 -7.65 -24.91 6.82
C SER A 329 -6.64 -25.53 5.86
N SER A 330 -5.91 -26.55 6.33
CA SER A 330 -5.02 -27.32 5.45
C SER A 330 -5.77 -28.03 4.33
N GLN A 331 -7.06 -28.35 4.53
CA GLN A 331 -7.90 -28.98 3.52
C GLN A 331 -8.19 -28.02 2.37
N TYR A 332 -8.61 -26.78 2.66
CA TYR A 332 -8.83 -25.73 1.65
C TYR A 332 -7.59 -25.49 0.80
N LEU A 333 -6.43 -25.30 1.43
CA LEU A 333 -5.16 -25.04 0.71
C LEU A 333 -4.77 -26.20 -0.22
N LYS A 334 -4.98 -27.46 0.20
CA LYS A 334 -4.72 -28.64 -0.64
C LYS A 334 -5.68 -28.73 -1.81
N THR A 335 -6.96 -28.39 -1.60
CA THR A 335 -7.98 -28.41 -2.65
C THR A 335 -7.72 -27.33 -3.70
N ILE A 336 -7.30 -26.13 -3.30
CA ILE A 336 -6.91 -25.06 -4.24
C ILE A 336 -5.65 -25.44 -5.03
N ASP A 337 -4.60 -25.95 -4.37
CA ASP A 337 -3.39 -26.45 -5.07
C ASP A 337 -3.75 -27.55 -6.09
N TYR A 338 -4.64 -28.46 -5.70
CA TYR A 338 -5.15 -29.48 -6.60
C TYR A 338 -5.88 -28.86 -7.80
N PHE A 339 -6.80 -27.93 -7.59
CA PHE A 339 -7.56 -27.24 -8.63
C PHE A 339 -6.68 -26.47 -9.63
N GLU A 340 -5.64 -25.81 -9.15
CA GLU A 340 -4.69 -25.07 -10.00
C GLU A 340 -3.86 -26.01 -10.88
N ARG A 341 -3.53 -27.20 -10.38
CA ARG A 341 -2.70 -28.20 -11.08
C ARG A 341 -3.46 -29.09 -12.05
N ILE A 342 -4.79 -29.13 -11.97
CA ILE A 342 -5.62 -29.87 -12.93
C ILE A 342 -5.54 -29.18 -14.30
N ASP A 343 -5.22 -29.97 -15.33
CA ASP A 343 -5.32 -29.56 -16.73
C ASP A 343 -6.79 -29.52 -17.17
N SER A 344 -7.23 -28.39 -17.74
CA SER A 344 -8.62 -28.19 -18.15
C SER A 344 -9.07 -29.21 -19.21
N ALA A 345 -8.19 -29.58 -20.14
CA ALA A 345 -8.51 -30.59 -21.17
C ALA A 345 -8.61 -32.01 -20.59
N GLY A 346 -7.84 -32.31 -19.53
CA GLY A 346 -8.00 -33.52 -18.72
C GLY A 346 -9.32 -33.54 -17.94
N ALA A 347 -9.67 -32.43 -17.30
CA ALA A 347 -10.92 -32.27 -16.54
C ALA A 347 -12.16 -32.44 -17.43
N GLU A 348 -12.16 -31.85 -18.63
CA GLU A 348 -13.28 -31.95 -19.58
C GLU A 348 -13.51 -33.38 -20.05
N LYS A 349 -12.44 -34.17 -20.27
CA LYS A 349 -12.56 -35.60 -20.60
C LYS A 349 -13.22 -36.40 -19.48
N VAL A 350 -12.87 -36.10 -18.23
CA VAL A 350 -13.45 -36.75 -17.05
C VAL A 350 -14.93 -36.36 -16.91
N LEU A 351 -15.25 -35.07 -17.03
CA LEU A 351 -16.64 -34.60 -16.97
C LEU A 351 -17.49 -35.21 -18.09
N ARG A 352 -16.97 -35.34 -19.31
CA ARG A 352 -17.69 -35.98 -20.42
C ARG A 352 -17.99 -37.46 -20.14
N ALA A 353 -17.02 -38.18 -19.58
CA ALA A 353 -17.24 -39.56 -19.14
C ALA A 353 -18.33 -39.67 -18.06
N TRP A 354 -18.44 -38.66 -17.17
CA TRP A 354 -19.45 -38.62 -16.11
C TRP A 354 -20.86 -38.34 -16.64
N ARG A 355 -20.96 -37.53 -17.71
CA ARG A 355 -22.22 -37.28 -18.43
C ARG A 355 -22.74 -38.52 -19.17
N GLU A 356 -21.83 -39.32 -19.72
CA GLU A 356 -22.16 -40.50 -20.54
C GLU A 356 -22.38 -41.78 -19.70
N ALA A 357 -21.95 -41.79 -18.44
CA ALA A 357 -22.00 -42.98 -17.61
C ALA A 357 -23.37 -43.17 -16.91
N PRO A 358 -23.92 -44.39 -16.88
CA PRO A 358 -25.14 -44.68 -16.14
C PRO A 358 -24.93 -44.46 -14.64
N ALA A 359 -25.97 -44.02 -13.93
CA ALA A 359 -25.93 -43.58 -12.53
C ALA A 359 -25.33 -44.59 -11.52
N GLU A 360 -25.10 -45.85 -11.93
CA GLU A 360 -24.61 -46.94 -11.09
C GLU A 360 -23.13 -47.32 -11.28
N SER A 361 -22.36 -46.68 -12.18
CA SER A 361 -21.01 -47.16 -12.56
C SER A 361 -19.82 -46.33 -12.05
N TRP A 362 -19.97 -45.63 -10.92
CA TRP A 362 -18.88 -44.88 -10.27
C TRP A 362 -18.66 -45.35 -8.84
#